data_AF-A0A1U6IZZ8-F1
#
_entry.id   AF-A0A1U6IZZ8-F1
#
_cell.length_a   1.000
_cell.length_b   1.000
_cell.length_c   1.000
_cell.angle_alpha   90.00
_cell.angle_beta   90.00
_cell.angle_gamma   90.00
#
_symmetry.space_group_name_H-M   'P 1'
#
loop_
_entity.id
_entity.type
_entity.pdbx_description
1 polymer ?
#
loop_
_entity_poly.entity_id
_entity_poly.type
_entity_poly.pdbx_seq_one_letter_code
_entity_poly.pdbx_strand_id
1 'polypeptide(L)'
;MRIRLEATWSRGSTVEGSIDTRLCYIKQSESLDLPSKDGYSEEEYKYIKNGVIAYPELYFANLVILGEGDSEEILLPKMIEVLGNKIDTKSISVVPLGGRHVNHFWRLLNQLNIPYITLLDLDRERYLGGWGRIKYVCEELIKLNKITIDQLEKSSEITMIGNFDDMHIWNVENIDEMNKWIGFLEAYDIYFSAPLDIDFLMIKKFKSEYLQILNENEGPQIIGYGKIKDIETEKDKKNKKRLKSKYDKRLSQDVKDTLKDKCTSGSTFTKEEMELMIWYKYFFLTRGKPTTHRVALLNIEDEMLIENMPDIFMKIRRNIESKLC
;
A
#
# COMPACT_ATOMS: atom_id res chain seq x y z
N MET A 1 -3.24 -22.93 -21.41
CA MET A 1 -4.53 -22.43 -21.96
C MET A 1 -5.38 -22.01 -20.78
N ARG A 2 -5.70 -20.72 -20.65
CA ARG A 2 -6.62 -20.24 -19.62
C ARG A 2 -8.00 -20.08 -20.25
N ILE A 3 -9.01 -20.65 -19.60
CA ILE A 3 -10.41 -20.53 -20.01
C ILE A 3 -11.06 -19.53 -19.08
N ARG A 4 -11.68 -18.50 -19.62
CA ARG A 4 -12.49 -17.53 -18.89
C ARG A 4 -13.94 -17.69 -19.35
N LEU A 5 -14.86 -17.74 -18.39
CA LEU A 5 -16.30 -17.67 -18.64
C LEU A 5 -16.77 -16.29 -18.21
N GLU A 6 -17.33 -15.52 -19.13
CA GLU A 6 -17.99 -14.24 -18.86
C GLU A 6 -19.49 -14.46 -19.06
N ALA A 7 -20.30 -14.11 -18.06
CA ALA A 7 -21.75 -14.20 -18.13
C ALA A 7 -22.35 -12.85 -17.78
N THR A 8 -23.19 -12.31 -18.67
CA THR A 8 -23.96 -11.09 -18.40
C THR A 8 -25.42 -11.43 -18.30
N TRP A 9 -26.03 -11.04 -17.18
CA TRP A 9 -27.47 -11.16 -16.99
C TRP A 9 -28.14 -9.84 -17.35
N SER A 10 -29.19 -9.90 -18.14
CA SER A 10 -30.01 -8.75 -18.50
C SER A 10 -31.48 -9.06 -18.23
N ARG A 11 -32.24 -8.01 -17.87
CA ARG A 11 -33.65 -8.15 -17.55
C ARG A 11 -34.43 -8.40 -18.84
N GLY A 12 -34.87 -9.64 -19.04
CA GLY A 12 -35.66 -10.09 -20.19
C GLY A 12 -37.17 -10.03 -19.93
N SER A 13 -37.94 -10.50 -20.92
CA SER A 13 -39.41 -10.63 -20.84
C SER A 13 -39.88 -11.86 -20.06
N THR A 14 -38.97 -12.74 -19.65
CA THR A 14 -39.22 -13.91 -18.81
C THR A 14 -38.77 -13.65 -17.36
N VAL A 15 -39.33 -14.39 -16.40
CA VAL A 15 -39.01 -14.26 -14.97
C VAL A 15 -37.52 -14.55 -14.68
N GLU A 16 -36.89 -15.37 -15.52
CA GLU A 16 -35.47 -15.76 -15.40
C GLU A 16 -34.50 -14.73 -16.01
N GLY A 17 -34.99 -13.77 -16.80
CA GLY A 17 -34.15 -12.85 -17.57
C GLY A 17 -33.39 -13.53 -18.71
N SER A 18 -32.45 -12.81 -19.34
CA SER A 18 -31.61 -13.30 -20.43
C SER A 18 -30.15 -13.35 -19.97
N ILE A 19 -29.52 -14.52 -20.10
CA ILE A 19 -28.10 -14.74 -19.80
C ILE A 19 -27.33 -14.85 -21.13
N ASP A 20 -26.41 -13.92 -21.39
CA ASP A 20 -25.41 -14.04 -22.46
C ASP A 20 -24.10 -14.56 -21.86
N THR A 21 -23.71 -15.79 -22.23
CA THR A 21 -22.45 -16.43 -21.81
C THR A 21 -21.45 -16.42 -22.94
N ARG A 22 -20.27 -15.86 -22.69
CA ARG A 22 -19.11 -15.89 -23.58
C ARG A 22 -18.00 -16.70 -22.96
N LEU A 23 -17.47 -17.63 -23.75
CA LEU A 23 -16.30 -18.42 -23.38
C LEU A 23 -15.07 -17.82 -24.07
N CYS A 24 -14.19 -17.22 -23.28
CA CYS A 24 -12.97 -16.57 -23.73
C CYS A 24 -11.78 -17.51 -23.51
N TYR A 25 -11.09 -17.88 -24.59
CA TYR A 25 -9.85 -18.65 -24.53
C TYR A 25 -8.67 -17.70 -24.58
N ILE A 26 -7.96 -17.56 -23.46
CA ILE A 26 -6.71 -16.81 -23.43
C ILE A 26 -5.61 -17.80 -23.83
N LYS A 27 -5.17 -17.68 -25.09
CA LYS A 27 -4.08 -18.49 -25.63
C LYS A 27 -2.79 -18.00 -24.98
N GLN A 28 -2.17 -18.92 -24.25
CA GLN A 28 -0.92 -18.68 -23.52
C GLN A 28 0.25 -18.95 -24.47
N SER A 29 1.39 -18.26 -24.30
CA SER A 29 2.56 -18.56 -25.13
C SER A 29 3.03 -20.00 -24.84
N GLU A 30 3.50 -20.70 -25.88
CA GLU A 30 4.06 -22.06 -25.74
C GLU A 30 5.34 -22.09 -24.89
N SER A 31 6.00 -20.94 -24.75
CA SER A 31 7.23 -20.75 -23.96
C SER A 31 6.93 -20.13 -22.59
N LEU A 32 6.02 -20.72 -21.83
CA LEU A 32 5.77 -20.30 -20.46
C LEU A 32 6.92 -20.77 -19.58
N ASP A 33 7.92 -19.91 -19.39
CA ASP A 33 9.02 -20.15 -18.45
C ASP A 33 8.51 -19.91 -17.03
N LEU A 34 7.62 -20.81 -16.60
CA LEU A 34 7.10 -20.86 -15.23
C LEU A 34 8.26 -20.85 -14.25
N PRO A 35 8.04 -20.40 -13.00
CA PRO A 35 9.00 -20.57 -11.94
C PRO A 35 9.57 -21.99 -11.92
N SER A 36 10.79 -22.09 -12.45
CA SER A 36 11.62 -23.27 -12.47
C SER A 36 12.83 -22.95 -11.62
N LYS A 37 13.39 -23.96 -10.94
CA LYS A 37 14.59 -23.78 -10.12
C LYS A 37 15.79 -23.23 -10.91
N ASP A 38 15.74 -23.33 -12.24
CA ASP A 38 16.83 -22.96 -13.13
C ASP A 38 16.73 -21.50 -13.63
N GLY A 39 15.56 -20.86 -13.50
CA GLY A 39 15.30 -19.48 -13.98
C GLY A 39 15.00 -18.44 -12.89
N TYR A 40 14.93 -18.85 -11.62
CA TYR A 40 14.74 -17.98 -10.46
C TYR A 40 15.78 -18.33 -9.39
N SER A 41 16.15 -17.38 -8.55
CA SER A 41 16.85 -17.73 -7.31
C SER A 41 15.95 -18.64 -6.43
N GLU A 42 16.56 -19.45 -5.58
CA GLU A 42 15.83 -20.37 -4.71
C GLU A 42 14.84 -19.63 -3.79
N GLU A 43 15.21 -18.42 -3.35
CA GLU A 43 14.38 -17.54 -2.53
C GLU A 43 13.16 -17.02 -3.30
N GLU A 44 13.36 -16.50 -4.52
CA GLU A 44 12.27 -16.03 -5.38
C GLU A 44 11.29 -17.16 -5.72
N TYR A 45 11.81 -18.34 -6.07
CA TYR A 45 10.97 -19.49 -6.38
C TYR A 45 10.11 -19.90 -5.17
N LYS A 46 10.69 -19.95 -3.97
CA LYS A 46 9.98 -20.29 -2.74
C LYS A 46 8.92 -19.23 -2.41
N TYR A 47 9.24 -17.95 -2.59
CA TYR A 47 8.32 -16.85 -2.37
C TYR A 47 7.10 -16.93 -3.30
N ILE A 48 7.34 -17.05 -4.61
CA ILE A 48 6.26 -17.18 -5.60
C ILE A 48 5.44 -18.44 -5.33
N LYS A 49 6.09 -19.58 -5.10
CA LYS A 49 5.40 -20.84 -4.81
C LYS A 49 4.47 -20.72 -3.61
N ASN A 50 4.94 -20.12 -2.51
CA ASN A 50 4.13 -19.98 -1.31
C ASN A 50 2.97 -19.00 -1.53
N GLY A 51 3.21 -17.87 -2.20
CA GLY A 51 2.13 -16.92 -2.50
C GLY A 51 1.09 -17.49 -3.47
N VAL A 52 1.50 -18.27 -4.46
CA VAL A 52 0.58 -18.98 -5.37
C VAL A 52 -0.27 -20.02 -4.63
N ILE A 53 0.30 -20.76 -3.68
CA ILE A 53 -0.43 -21.74 -2.87
C ILE A 53 -1.42 -21.03 -1.94
N ALA A 54 -1.04 -19.88 -1.39
CA ALA A 54 -1.90 -19.08 -0.52
C ALA A 54 -3.07 -18.44 -1.29
N TYR A 55 -2.82 -17.99 -2.53
CA TYR A 55 -3.78 -17.23 -3.33
C TYR A 55 -3.99 -17.86 -4.73
N PRO A 56 -4.53 -19.08 -4.83
CA PRO A 56 -4.75 -19.77 -6.11
C PRO A 56 -5.72 -19.02 -7.04
N GLU A 57 -6.58 -18.16 -6.49
CA GLU A 57 -7.52 -17.31 -7.22
C GLU A 57 -6.84 -16.34 -8.20
N LEU A 58 -5.54 -16.03 -8.00
CA LEU A 58 -4.79 -15.16 -8.92
C LEU A 58 -4.81 -15.67 -10.36
N TYR A 59 -4.86 -16.99 -10.56
CA TYR A 59 -4.90 -17.59 -11.90
C TYR A 59 -6.23 -17.35 -12.63
N PHE A 60 -7.29 -17.07 -11.87
CA PHE A 60 -8.65 -16.88 -12.39
C PHE A 60 -9.08 -15.41 -12.38
N ALA A 61 -8.31 -14.53 -11.74
CA ALA A 61 -8.60 -13.11 -11.63
C ALA A 61 -8.55 -12.37 -12.98
N ASN A 62 -9.50 -11.48 -13.22
CA ASN A 62 -9.46 -10.55 -14.37
C ASN A 62 -8.43 -9.44 -14.15
N LEU A 63 -8.20 -9.10 -12.89
CA LEU A 63 -7.21 -8.15 -12.43
C LEU A 63 -6.71 -8.61 -11.06
N VAL A 64 -5.40 -8.57 -10.86
CA VAL A 64 -4.77 -8.83 -9.56
C VAL A 64 -4.30 -7.50 -8.96
N ILE A 65 -4.65 -7.23 -7.71
CA ILE A 65 -4.11 -6.09 -6.96
C ILE A 65 -3.15 -6.65 -5.91
N LEU A 66 -1.87 -6.38 -6.10
CA LEU A 66 -0.80 -6.80 -5.19
C LEU A 66 -0.63 -5.78 -4.06
N GLY A 67 -0.53 -6.27 -2.82
CA GLY A 67 -0.16 -5.48 -1.63
C GLY A 67 1.04 -6.07 -0.90
N GLU A 68 1.69 -5.29 -0.03
CA GLU A 68 2.84 -5.75 0.75
C GLU A 68 2.42 -6.56 1.97
N GLY A 69 1.28 -6.26 2.59
CA GLY A 69 0.86 -6.91 3.82
C GLY A 69 -0.65 -7.01 4.06
N ASP A 70 -0.98 -7.48 5.26
CA ASP A 70 -2.34 -7.82 5.66
C ASP A 70 -3.29 -6.60 5.75
N SER A 71 -2.74 -5.38 5.83
CA SER A 71 -3.54 -4.16 5.89
C SER A 71 -4.27 -3.91 4.58
N GLU A 72 -3.58 -4.12 3.47
CA GLU A 72 -4.09 -3.98 2.11
C GLU A 72 -5.20 -4.99 1.82
N GLU A 73 -5.11 -6.20 2.40
CA GLU A 73 -6.17 -7.23 2.32
C GLU A 73 -7.51 -6.74 2.88
N ILE A 74 -7.48 -5.86 3.88
CA ILE A 74 -8.69 -5.34 4.52
C ILE A 74 -9.12 -4.02 3.91
N LEU A 75 -8.17 -3.11 3.70
CA LEU A 75 -8.44 -1.76 3.27
C LEU A 75 -8.80 -1.69 1.79
N LEU A 76 -8.03 -2.34 0.90
CA LEU A 76 -8.31 -2.24 -0.54
C LEU A 76 -9.71 -2.74 -0.89
N PRO A 77 -10.18 -3.90 -0.39
CA PRO A 77 -11.51 -4.34 -0.73
C PRO A 77 -12.60 -3.36 -0.29
N LYS A 78 -12.53 -2.91 0.97
CA LYS A 78 -13.52 -1.97 1.51
C LYS A 78 -13.55 -0.66 0.72
N MET A 79 -12.39 -0.10 0.38
CA MET A 79 -12.32 1.17 -0.36
C MET A 79 -12.88 1.03 -1.78
N ILE A 80 -12.56 -0.06 -2.47
CA ILE A 80 -13.05 -0.30 -3.84
C ILE A 80 -14.58 -0.52 -3.84
N GLU A 81 -15.11 -1.25 -2.85
CA GLU A 81 -16.54 -1.51 -2.70
C GLU A 81 -17.34 -0.24 -2.46
N VAL A 82 -16.90 0.58 -1.50
CA VAL A 82 -17.57 1.85 -1.13
C VAL A 82 -17.58 2.84 -2.29
N LEU A 83 -16.57 2.78 -3.16
CA LEU A 83 -16.51 3.57 -4.39
C LEU A 83 -17.43 3.05 -5.51
N GLY A 84 -18.19 1.99 -5.28
CA GLY A 84 -19.20 1.47 -6.21
C GLY A 84 -18.71 0.38 -7.15
N ASN A 85 -17.48 -0.12 -6.98
CA ASN A 85 -16.98 -1.28 -7.72
C ASN A 85 -17.14 -2.54 -6.85
N LYS A 86 -18.11 -3.41 -7.17
CA LYS A 86 -18.21 -4.73 -6.53
C LYS A 86 -17.11 -5.64 -7.07
N ILE A 87 -16.08 -5.87 -6.26
CA ILE A 87 -14.88 -6.65 -6.58
C ILE A 87 -15.23 -8.04 -7.12
N ASP A 88 -16.19 -8.71 -6.48
CA ASP A 88 -16.65 -10.05 -6.84
C ASP A 88 -17.21 -10.12 -8.26
N THR A 89 -18.00 -9.10 -8.65
CA THR A 89 -18.63 -9.08 -9.98
C THR A 89 -17.60 -8.94 -11.10
N LYS A 90 -16.45 -8.32 -10.80
CA LYS A 90 -15.36 -8.10 -11.76
C LYS A 90 -14.25 -9.14 -11.65
N SER A 91 -14.35 -10.11 -10.74
CA SER A 91 -13.32 -11.14 -10.47
C SER A 91 -11.94 -10.53 -10.22
N ILE A 92 -11.90 -9.48 -9.39
CA ILE A 92 -10.66 -8.85 -8.92
C ILE A 92 -10.14 -9.65 -7.73
N SER A 93 -8.85 -9.97 -7.70
CA SER A 93 -8.20 -10.62 -6.56
C SER A 93 -7.22 -9.65 -5.88
N VAL A 94 -7.37 -9.44 -4.57
CA VAL A 94 -6.43 -8.67 -3.76
C VAL A 94 -5.49 -9.65 -3.06
N VAL A 95 -4.19 -9.54 -3.33
CA VAL A 95 -3.18 -10.53 -2.94
C VAL A 95 -2.11 -9.85 -2.07
N PRO A 96 -2.17 -9.98 -0.74
CA PRO A 96 -1.14 -9.46 0.15
C PRO A 96 0.01 -10.46 0.24
N LEU A 97 1.17 -10.11 -0.33
CA LEU A 97 2.29 -11.05 -0.49
C LEU A 97 3.26 -11.08 0.70
N GLY A 98 2.95 -10.39 1.79
CA GLY A 98 3.66 -10.51 3.08
C GLY A 98 5.15 -10.21 3.01
N GLY A 99 5.55 -9.09 2.40
CA GLY A 99 6.94 -8.66 2.37
C GLY A 99 7.28 -7.69 1.23
N ARG A 100 8.54 -7.27 1.19
CA ARG A 100 9.06 -6.24 0.25
C ARG A 100 9.25 -6.75 -1.18
N HIS A 101 9.04 -8.04 -1.40
CA HIS A 101 9.39 -8.77 -2.62
C HIS A 101 8.20 -9.00 -3.56
N VAL A 102 7.14 -8.20 -3.39
CA VAL A 102 5.92 -8.18 -4.23
C VAL A 102 6.25 -8.24 -5.73
N ASN A 103 7.32 -7.57 -6.14
CA ASN A 103 7.73 -7.44 -7.55
C ASN A 103 8.09 -8.80 -8.21
N HIS A 104 8.44 -9.84 -7.45
CA HIS A 104 8.68 -11.17 -8.01
C HIS A 104 7.44 -11.77 -8.70
N PHE A 105 6.24 -11.34 -8.30
CA PHE A 105 5.00 -11.76 -8.97
C PHE A 105 4.79 -11.07 -10.31
N TRP A 106 5.43 -9.94 -10.59
CA TRP A 106 5.25 -9.23 -11.86
C TRP A 106 5.67 -10.07 -13.05
N ARG A 107 6.79 -10.81 -12.92
CA ARG A 107 7.25 -11.73 -13.97
C ARG A 107 6.23 -12.82 -14.25
N LEU A 108 5.71 -13.46 -13.20
CA LEU A 108 4.67 -14.47 -13.30
C LEU A 108 3.40 -13.91 -13.95
N LEU A 109 2.87 -12.78 -13.46
CA LEU A 109 1.62 -12.20 -13.95
C LEU A 109 1.77 -11.70 -15.40
N ASN A 110 2.92 -11.15 -15.77
CA ASN A 110 3.23 -10.75 -17.15
C ASN A 110 3.31 -11.97 -18.08
N GLN A 111 3.89 -13.09 -17.64
CA GLN A 111 3.90 -14.35 -18.40
C GLN A 111 2.50 -14.98 -18.53
N LEU A 112 1.67 -14.87 -17.49
CA LEU A 112 0.28 -15.34 -17.49
C LEU A 112 -0.66 -14.38 -18.25
N ASN A 113 -0.17 -13.22 -18.69
CA ASN A 113 -0.94 -12.14 -19.30
C ASN A 113 -2.16 -11.74 -18.45
N ILE A 114 -1.96 -11.64 -17.13
CA ILE A 114 -2.96 -11.20 -16.16
C ILE A 114 -2.69 -9.73 -15.85
N PRO A 115 -3.63 -8.82 -16.10
CA PRO A 115 -3.51 -7.44 -15.67
C PRO A 115 -3.28 -7.37 -14.17
N TYR A 116 -2.39 -6.48 -13.72
CA TYR A 116 -2.15 -6.27 -12.31
C TYR A 116 -1.92 -4.81 -11.95
N ILE A 117 -2.22 -4.47 -10.70
CA ILE A 117 -1.91 -3.19 -10.03
C ILE A 117 -1.10 -3.54 -8.80
N THR A 118 -0.11 -2.73 -8.45
CA THR A 118 0.72 -2.95 -7.26
C THR A 118 0.64 -1.75 -6.33
N LEU A 119 0.31 -1.97 -5.06
CA LEU A 119 0.44 -0.97 -4.00
C LEU A 119 1.63 -1.34 -3.10
N LEU A 120 2.54 -0.39 -2.93
CA LEU A 120 3.77 -0.55 -2.16
C LEU A 120 3.89 0.49 -1.05
N ASP A 121 4.61 0.16 0.02
CA ASP A 121 4.96 1.10 1.07
C ASP A 121 6.13 1.97 0.58
N LEU A 122 5.98 3.30 0.64
CA LEU A 122 7.10 4.20 0.32
C LEU A 122 8.18 4.11 1.38
N ASP A 123 7.78 3.99 2.65
CA ASP A 123 8.68 3.87 3.78
C ASP A 123 9.70 5.03 3.81
N ARG A 124 9.25 6.26 3.52
CA ARG A 124 10.14 7.44 3.44
C ARG A 124 10.95 7.57 4.72
N GLU A 125 12.24 7.82 4.54
CA GLU A 125 13.24 7.88 5.61
C GLU A 125 13.58 6.56 6.32
N ARG A 126 12.90 5.43 6.04
CA ARG A 126 13.35 4.11 6.52
C ARG A 126 14.54 3.61 5.69
N TYR A 127 15.28 2.64 6.22
CA TYR A 127 16.38 1.99 5.49
C TYR A 127 15.90 1.36 4.17
N LEU A 128 16.49 1.80 3.06
CA LEU A 128 16.10 1.44 1.68
C LEU A 128 14.67 1.85 1.29
N GLY A 129 14.01 2.67 2.09
CA GLY A 129 12.74 3.32 1.73
C GLY A 129 12.95 4.59 0.90
N GLY A 130 11.86 5.26 0.56
CA GLY A 130 11.86 6.44 -0.30
C GLY A 130 12.54 6.14 -1.64
N TRP A 131 13.63 6.87 -1.93
CA TRP A 131 14.38 6.68 -3.16
C TRP A 131 14.95 5.28 -3.36
N GLY A 132 15.29 4.56 -2.28
CA GLY A 132 15.73 3.17 -2.38
C GLY A 132 14.64 2.25 -2.94
N ARG A 133 13.39 2.49 -2.52
CA ARG A 133 12.22 1.72 -2.98
C ARG A 133 11.86 2.05 -4.43
N ILE A 134 11.88 3.35 -4.78
CA ILE A 134 11.65 3.82 -6.16
C ILE A 134 12.71 3.25 -7.10
N LYS A 135 13.99 3.29 -6.70
CA LYS A 135 15.10 2.69 -7.47
C LYS A 135 14.84 1.21 -7.73
N TYR A 136 14.54 0.45 -6.67
CA TYR A 136 14.27 -0.99 -6.78
C TYR A 136 13.12 -1.29 -7.73
N VAL A 137 12.02 -0.53 -7.67
CA VAL A 137 10.91 -0.66 -8.62
C VAL A 137 11.36 -0.40 -10.06
N CYS A 138 12.14 0.65 -10.29
CA CYS A 138 12.66 0.95 -11.62
C CYS A 138 13.57 -0.17 -12.14
N GLU A 139 14.45 -0.72 -11.31
CA GLU A 139 15.30 -1.87 -11.66
C GLU A 139 14.46 -3.09 -12.07
N GLU A 140 13.39 -3.41 -11.34
CA GLU A 140 12.47 -4.50 -11.69
C GLU A 140 11.69 -4.25 -12.99
N LEU A 141 11.25 -3.01 -13.23
CA LEU A 141 10.62 -2.63 -14.50
C LEU A 141 11.59 -2.72 -15.69
N ILE A 142 12.86 -2.36 -15.49
CA ILE A 142 13.92 -2.51 -16.51
C ILE A 142 14.14 -3.99 -16.82
N LYS A 143 14.22 -4.86 -15.80
CA LYS A 143 14.34 -6.32 -16.00
C LYS A 143 13.18 -6.90 -16.82
N LEU A 144 11.99 -6.31 -16.69
CA LEU A 144 10.80 -6.69 -17.48
C LEU A 144 10.72 -6.01 -18.85
N ASN A 145 11.72 -5.21 -19.23
CA ASN A 145 11.75 -4.38 -20.45
C ASN A 145 10.53 -3.44 -20.57
N LYS A 146 9.98 -2.97 -19.44
CA LYS A 146 8.86 -2.01 -19.41
C LYS A 146 9.36 -0.57 -19.51
N ILE A 147 10.54 -0.31 -18.97
CA ILE A 147 11.23 0.98 -19.04
C ILE A 147 12.71 0.77 -19.36
N THR A 148 13.38 1.82 -19.84
CA THR A 148 14.84 1.86 -20.02
C THR A 148 15.46 3.02 -19.24
N ILE A 149 16.75 2.91 -18.92
CA ILE A 149 17.51 4.00 -18.27
C ILE A 149 17.46 5.27 -19.13
N ASP A 150 17.64 5.14 -20.44
CA ASP A 150 17.48 6.23 -21.41
C ASP A 150 16.14 6.96 -21.30
N GLN A 151 15.04 6.24 -21.08
CA GLN A 151 13.72 6.86 -20.90
C GLN A 151 13.65 7.64 -19.61
N LEU A 152 14.24 7.13 -18.52
CA LEU A 152 14.32 7.84 -17.24
C LEU A 152 15.15 9.12 -17.36
N GLU A 153 16.29 9.06 -18.06
CA GLU A 153 17.19 10.21 -18.24
C GLU A 153 16.61 11.30 -19.15
N LYS A 154 15.79 10.93 -20.13
CA LYS A 154 15.18 11.86 -21.12
C LYS A 154 13.75 12.27 -20.78
N SER A 155 13.21 11.79 -19.66
CA SER A 155 11.82 12.09 -19.27
C SER A 155 11.66 13.58 -18.97
N SER A 156 10.53 14.15 -19.42
CA SER A 156 10.12 15.50 -19.05
C SER A 156 9.29 15.54 -17.76
N GLU A 157 8.87 14.38 -17.25
CA GLU A 157 7.99 14.26 -16.08
C GLU A 157 8.78 14.18 -14.76
N ILE A 158 10.02 13.69 -14.84
CA ILE A 158 10.92 13.45 -13.70
C ILE A 158 12.30 14.03 -13.99
N THR A 159 13.03 14.34 -12.93
CA THR A 159 14.39 14.87 -12.99
C THR A 159 15.35 13.89 -12.34
N MET A 160 16.42 13.53 -13.06
CA MET A 160 17.55 12.81 -12.49
C MET A 160 18.37 13.76 -11.61
N ILE A 161 18.40 13.51 -10.29
CA ILE A 161 19.21 14.31 -9.35
C ILE A 161 20.70 13.96 -9.47
N GLY A 162 21.00 12.72 -9.85
CA GLY A 162 22.34 12.20 -10.07
C GLY A 162 22.29 10.91 -10.88
N ASN A 163 23.30 10.05 -10.74
CA ASN A 163 23.28 8.74 -11.37
C ASN A 163 22.15 7.88 -10.77
N PHE A 164 21.46 7.12 -11.63
CA PHE A 164 20.42 6.17 -11.25
C PHE A 164 20.93 5.12 -10.24
N ASP A 165 22.18 4.66 -10.38
CA ASP A 165 22.77 3.68 -9.45
C ASP A 165 22.82 4.20 -8.00
N ASP A 166 22.99 5.51 -7.85
CA ASP A 166 23.08 6.21 -6.57
C ASP A 166 21.72 6.75 -6.08
N MET A 167 20.62 6.39 -6.75
CA MET A 167 19.29 6.91 -6.40
C MET A 167 18.91 6.68 -4.94
N HIS A 168 19.28 5.53 -4.39
CA HIS A 168 19.05 5.17 -2.99
C HIS A 168 19.69 6.10 -1.95
N ILE A 169 20.67 6.93 -2.34
CA ILE A 169 21.32 7.94 -1.48
C ILE A 169 20.97 9.38 -1.86
N TRP A 170 20.04 9.59 -2.80
CA TRP A 170 19.58 10.94 -3.14
C TRP A 170 18.93 11.61 -1.93
N ASN A 171 18.94 12.95 -1.93
CA ASN A 171 18.39 13.73 -0.82
C ASN A 171 16.89 13.44 -0.65
N VAL A 172 16.53 12.85 0.49
CA VAL A 172 15.14 12.50 0.84
C VAL A 172 14.27 13.75 1.05
N GLU A 173 14.88 14.91 1.33
CA GLU A 173 14.18 16.19 1.50
C GLU A 173 13.64 16.76 0.19
N ASN A 174 14.06 16.22 -0.97
CA ASN A 174 13.50 16.58 -2.28
C ASN A 174 12.13 15.91 -2.51
N ILE A 175 11.16 16.21 -1.64
CA ILE A 175 9.84 15.58 -1.60
C ILE A 175 9.07 15.82 -2.91
N ASP A 176 9.13 17.02 -3.47
CA ASP A 176 8.42 17.36 -4.70
C ASP A 176 8.89 16.48 -5.87
N GLU A 177 10.20 16.27 -5.97
CA GLU A 177 10.76 15.41 -7.01
C GLU A 177 10.41 13.95 -6.75
N MET A 178 10.47 13.49 -5.50
CA MET A 178 10.02 12.14 -5.13
C MET A 178 8.56 11.90 -5.53
N ASN A 179 7.68 12.88 -5.31
CA ASN A 179 6.27 12.80 -5.70
C ASN A 179 6.09 12.73 -7.22
N LYS A 180 6.92 13.42 -8.01
CA LYS A 180 6.89 13.27 -9.48
C LYS A 180 7.30 11.87 -9.90
N TRP A 181 8.35 11.31 -9.31
CA TRP A 181 8.77 9.92 -9.56
C TRP A 181 7.69 8.91 -9.18
N ILE A 182 6.99 9.11 -8.06
CA ILE A 182 5.83 8.30 -7.69
C ILE A 182 4.75 8.42 -8.78
N GLY A 183 4.40 9.64 -9.20
CA GLY A 183 3.43 9.88 -10.26
C GLY A 183 3.79 9.24 -11.60
N PHE A 184 5.06 9.27 -11.99
CA PHE A 184 5.57 8.60 -13.18
C PHE A 184 5.36 7.08 -13.11
N LEU A 185 5.57 6.47 -11.95
CA LEU A 185 5.38 5.02 -11.75
C LEU A 185 3.90 4.60 -11.77
N GLU A 186 2.96 5.51 -11.52
CA GLU A 186 1.52 5.24 -11.64
C GLU A 186 1.12 4.89 -13.07
N ALA A 187 1.84 5.41 -14.08
CA ALA A 187 1.64 5.04 -15.49
C ALA A 187 1.98 3.56 -15.78
N TYR A 188 2.69 2.91 -14.88
CA TYR A 188 3.07 1.50 -14.93
C TYR A 188 2.28 0.65 -13.91
N ASP A 189 1.13 1.15 -13.45
CA ASP A 189 0.23 0.48 -12.50
C ASP A 189 0.85 0.26 -11.10
N ILE A 190 1.89 1.02 -10.77
CA ILE A 190 2.59 0.94 -9.48
C ILE A 190 2.28 2.18 -8.65
N TYR A 191 1.73 1.95 -7.47
CA TYR A 191 1.25 2.95 -6.55
C TYR A 191 2.02 2.86 -5.24
N PHE A 192 2.29 4.01 -4.62
CA PHE A 192 2.93 4.06 -3.32
C PHE A 192 1.99 4.65 -2.27
N SER A 193 1.90 4.02 -1.10
CA SER A 193 1.41 4.68 0.10
C SER A 193 2.49 5.58 0.66
N ALA A 194 2.30 6.89 0.50
CA ALA A 194 3.21 7.93 0.99
C ALA A 194 2.60 8.69 2.16
N PRO A 195 3.39 9.11 3.17
CA PRO A 195 4.84 9.07 3.20
C PRO A 195 5.45 7.75 3.74
N LEU A 196 4.70 6.90 4.44
CA LEU A 196 5.21 5.65 5.04
C LEU A 196 4.55 4.42 4.43
N ASP A 197 3.43 4.01 5.02
CA ASP A 197 2.64 2.85 4.65
C ASP A 197 1.15 3.22 4.65
N ILE A 198 0.31 2.29 4.23
CA ILE A 198 -1.15 2.50 4.18
C ILE A 198 -1.74 2.70 5.58
N ASP A 199 -1.14 2.12 6.61
CA ASP A 199 -1.58 2.23 8.00
C ASP A 199 -1.43 3.68 8.50
N PHE A 200 -0.29 4.29 8.20
CA PHE A 200 -0.02 5.69 8.52
C PHE A 200 -0.97 6.63 7.78
N LEU A 201 -1.29 6.34 6.51
CA LEU A 201 -2.29 7.09 5.75
C LEU A 201 -3.67 7.04 6.40
N MET A 202 -4.10 5.85 6.81
CA MET A 202 -5.41 5.65 7.42
C MET A 202 -5.52 6.38 8.76
N ILE A 203 -4.57 6.22 9.67
CA ILE A 203 -4.63 6.91 10.96
C ILE A 203 -4.46 8.43 10.83
N LYS A 204 -3.79 8.90 9.77
CA LYS A 204 -3.69 10.34 9.47
C LYS A 204 -5.03 10.94 9.07
N LYS A 205 -5.86 10.19 8.32
CA LYS A 205 -7.17 10.65 7.85
C LYS A 205 -8.30 10.40 8.85
N PHE A 206 -8.27 9.28 9.56
CA PHE A 206 -9.36 8.79 10.43
C PHE A 206 -8.95 8.72 11.90
N LYS A 207 -8.09 9.64 12.35
CA LYS A 207 -7.51 9.62 13.70
C LYS A 207 -8.58 9.46 14.79
N SER A 208 -9.67 10.20 14.68
CA SER A 208 -10.78 10.15 15.65
C SER A 208 -11.39 8.76 15.75
N GLU A 209 -11.60 8.08 14.64
CA GLU A 209 -12.28 6.78 14.59
C GLU A 209 -11.35 5.66 15.08
N TYR A 210 -10.04 5.76 14.82
CA TYR A 210 -9.06 4.88 15.47
C TYR A 210 -9.02 5.09 16.99
N LEU A 211 -9.13 6.33 17.47
CA LEU A 211 -9.14 6.61 18.91
C LEU A 211 -10.38 6.06 19.62
N GLN A 212 -11.52 5.95 18.94
CA GLN A 212 -12.76 5.36 19.48
C GLN A 212 -12.64 3.86 19.76
N ILE A 213 -11.66 3.17 19.15
CA ILE A 213 -11.38 1.75 19.42
C ILE A 213 -10.92 1.53 20.88
N LEU A 214 -10.39 2.57 21.53
CA LEU A 214 -9.74 2.45 22.82
C LEU A 214 -10.74 2.47 23.97
N ASN A 215 -10.62 1.47 24.84
CA ASN A 215 -11.32 1.47 26.12
C ASN A 215 -10.80 2.58 27.06
N GLU A 216 -11.56 2.87 28.13
CA GLU A 216 -11.21 3.91 29.13
C GLU A 216 -9.84 3.73 29.78
N ASN A 217 -9.23 2.53 29.75
CA ASN A 217 -7.90 2.24 30.30
C ASN A 217 -6.80 2.07 29.25
N GLU A 218 -7.13 2.20 27.96
CA GLU A 218 -6.21 1.97 26.85
C GLU A 218 -5.62 3.28 26.27
N GLY A 219 -4.57 3.15 25.47
CA GLY A 219 -3.85 4.24 24.82
C GLY A 219 -2.40 4.42 25.29
N PRO A 220 -1.59 5.18 24.53
CA PRO A 220 -0.22 5.48 24.86
C PRO A 220 -0.14 6.40 26.09
N GLN A 221 0.76 6.04 27.00
CA GLN A 221 0.96 6.73 28.28
C GLN A 221 2.36 7.32 28.39
N ILE A 222 2.46 8.43 29.13
CA ILE A 222 3.73 8.97 29.61
C ILE A 222 3.90 8.56 31.07
N ILE A 223 5.00 7.87 31.35
CA ILE A 223 5.30 7.35 32.70
C ILE A 223 5.30 8.49 33.73
N GLY A 224 4.36 8.39 34.68
CA GLY A 224 4.16 9.33 35.77
C GLY A 224 3.33 10.57 35.44
N TYR A 225 2.70 10.63 34.26
CA TYR A 225 1.87 11.77 33.83
C TYR A 225 0.52 11.37 33.18
N GLY A 226 0.23 10.08 33.05
CA GLY A 226 -1.03 9.61 32.50
C GLY A 226 -1.03 9.46 30.97
N LYS A 227 -2.23 9.47 30.36
CA LYS A 227 -2.41 9.19 28.93
C LYS A 227 -2.18 10.43 28.09
N ILE A 228 -1.62 10.22 26.89
CA ILE A 228 -1.36 11.32 25.95
C ILE A 228 -2.66 12.00 25.50
N LYS A 229 -3.75 11.25 25.32
CA LYS A 229 -5.06 11.83 24.96
C LYS A 229 -5.60 12.80 26.03
N ASP A 230 -5.28 12.56 27.29
CA ASP A 230 -5.82 13.33 28.42
C ASP A 230 -4.93 14.56 28.76
N ILE A 231 -3.66 14.54 28.32
CA ILE A 231 -2.67 15.59 28.59
C ILE A 231 -2.99 16.92 27.89
N GLU A 232 -3.79 16.93 26.81
CA GLU A 232 -4.26 18.15 26.16
C GLU A 232 -5.14 19.03 27.09
N THR A 233 -5.62 18.49 28.21
CA THR A 233 -6.59 19.17 29.10
C THR A 233 -6.02 19.75 30.41
N GLU A 234 -4.74 19.53 30.76
CA GLU A 234 -4.21 19.97 32.07
C GLU A 234 -3.69 21.42 32.10
N LYS A 235 -4.19 22.20 33.09
CA LYS A 235 -4.04 23.66 33.26
C LYS A 235 -2.78 24.13 34.02
N ASP A 236 -1.89 23.24 34.47
CA ASP A 236 -0.81 23.61 35.41
C ASP A 236 0.55 23.99 34.77
N LYS A 237 0.92 25.28 34.89
CA LYS A 237 2.09 25.91 34.24
C LYS A 237 3.45 25.36 34.70
N LYS A 238 3.61 24.88 35.94
CA LYS A 238 4.89 24.36 36.50
C LYS A 238 5.16 22.91 36.11
N ASN A 239 4.12 22.07 36.04
CA ASN A 239 4.22 20.70 35.54
C ASN A 239 4.43 20.66 34.02
N LYS A 240 3.96 21.68 33.29
CA LYS A 240 4.06 21.78 31.84
C LYS A 240 5.48 21.66 31.27
N LYS A 241 6.51 22.21 31.93
CA LYS A 241 7.90 22.14 31.43
C LYS A 241 8.51 20.74 31.56
N ARG A 242 8.30 20.07 32.70
CA ARG A 242 8.76 18.68 32.92
C ARG A 242 7.99 17.69 32.07
N LEU A 243 6.68 17.88 31.96
CA LEU A 243 5.81 17.09 31.10
C LEU A 243 6.20 17.22 29.63
N LYS A 244 6.43 18.46 29.15
CA LYS A 244 6.91 18.71 27.79
C LYS A 244 8.24 18.02 27.51
N SER A 245 9.20 18.09 28.43
CA SER A 245 10.48 17.37 28.25
C SER A 245 10.32 15.85 28.17
N LYS A 246 9.42 15.25 28.97
CA LYS A 246 9.14 13.80 28.87
C LYS A 246 8.37 13.45 27.59
N TYR A 247 7.45 14.30 27.16
CA TYR A 247 6.72 14.16 25.91
C TYR A 247 7.67 14.22 24.71
N ASP A 248 8.54 15.23 24.65
CA ASP A 248 9.51 15.39 23.57
C ASP A 248 10.43 14.15 23.49
N LYS A 249 10.88 13.61 24.64
CA LYS A 249 11.64 12.34 24.68
C LYS A 249 10.84 11.15 24.15
N ARG A 250 9.56 11.06 24.52
CA ARG A 250 8.68 9.99 24.04
C ARG A 250 8.44 10.10 22.53
N LEU A 251 8.20 11.31 22.05
CA LEU A 251 8.04 11.63 20.64
C LEU A 251 9.28 11.22 19.85
N SER A 252 10.47 11.66 20.26
CA SER A 252 11.72 11.28 19.59
C SER A 252 11.93 9.76 19.57
N GLN A 253 11.57 9.05 20.63
CA GLN A 253 11.68 7.59 20.67
C GLN A 253 10.67 6.92 19.72
N ASP A 254 9.41 7.35 19.72
CA ASP A 254 8.37 6.75 18.88
C ASP A 254 8.58 7.07 17.39
N VAL A 255 9.12 8.25 17.07
CA VAL A 255 9.60 8.57 15.72
C VAL A 255 10.70 7.61 15.31
N LYS A 256 11.73 7.44 16.16
CA LYS A 256 12.82 6.50 15.90
C LYS A 256 12.32 5.06 15.70
N ASP A 257 11.40 4.60 16.55
CA ASP A 257 10.86 3.24 16.45
C ASP A 257 10.01 3.05 15.19
N THR A 258 9.25 4.08 14.80
CA THR A 258 8.45 4.08 13.57
C THR A 258 9.33 4.08 12.32
N LEU A 259 10.47 4.77 12.35
CA LEU A 259 11.39 4.85 11.21
C LEU A 259 12.47 3.73 11.21
N LYS A 260 12.67 3.03 12.33
CA LYS A 260 13.63 1.93 12.58
C LYS A 260 15.10 2.38 12.60
N ASP A 261 16.00 1.56 13.17
CA ASP A 261 17.36 1.96 13.59
C ASP A 261 18.33 2.52 12.52
N LYS A 262 18.02 2.39 11.22
CA LYS A 262 18.87 2.83 10.11
C LYS A 262 18.27 4.01 9.31
N CYS A 263 17.35 4.75 9.92
CA CYS A 263 16.63 5.86 9.30
C CYS A 263 17.36 7.21 9.40
N THR A 264 16.89 8.19 8.63
CA THR A 264 17.23 9.61 8.82
C THR A 264 16.46 10.21 10.01
N SER A 265 16.61 11.52 10.27
CA SER A 265 16.12 12.18 11.49
C SER A 265 14.60 12.39 11.57
N GLY A 266 13.84 12.01 10.56
CA GLY A 266 12.42 12.35 10.40
C GLY A 266 12.21 13.75 9.80
N SER A 267 13.23 14.37 9.20
CA SER A 267 13.20 15.79 8.81
C SER A 267 12.11 16.14 7.79
N THR A 268 11.62 15.16 7.03
CA THR A 268 10.58 15.34 6.01
C THR A 268 9.14 15.27 6.55
N PHE A 269 8.95 14.92 7.82
CA PHE A 269 7.64 14.81 8.45
C PHE A 269 7.24 16.11 9.15
N THR A 270 5.95 16.46 9.07
CA THR A 270 5.44 17.60 9.85
C THR A 270 5.41 17.28 11.34
N LYS A 271 5.26 18.31 12.17
CA LYS A 271 5.11 18.11 13.62
C LYS A 271 3.88 17.25 13.94
N GLU A 272 2.76 17.49 13.27
CA GLU A 272 1.55 16.69 13.47
C GLU A 272 1.77 15.23 13.06
N GLU A 273 2.51 14.97 11.98
CA GLU A 273 2.87 13.62 11.54
C GLU A 273 3.78 12.90 12.52
N MET A 274 4.78 13.59 13.06
CA MET A 274 5.64 13.04 14.12
C MET A 274 4.82 12.69 15.36
N GLU A 275 3.91 13.55 15.79
CA GLU A 275 3.03 13.29 16.94
C GLU A 275 2.10 12.09 16.68
N LEU A 276 1.66 11.94 15.43
CA LEU A 276 0.87 10.79 14.99
C LEU A 276 1.66 9.48 15.06
N MET A 277 3.00 9.50 14.95
CA MET A 277 3.83 8.30 15.06
C MET A 277 3.70 7.60 16.44
N ILE A 278 3.37 8.36 17.49
CA ILE A 278 3.07 7.79 18.82
C ILE A 278 1.85 6.86 18.75
N TRP A 279 0.81 7.33 18.07
CA TRP A 279 -0.42 6.56 17.86
C TRP A 279 -0.23 5.42 16.87
N TYR A 280 0.51 5.67 15.79
CA TYR A 280 0.88 4.64 14.83
C TYR A 280 1.59 3.47 15.52
N LYS A 281 2.60 3.74 16.34
CA LYS A 281 3.30 2.70 17.11
C LYS A 281 2.34 1.93 18.01
N TYR A 282 1.46 2.64 18.72
CA TYR A 282 0.48 2.01 19.59
C TYR A 282 -0.47 1.07 18.80
N PHE A 283 -1.03 1.53 17.68
CA PHE A 283 -2.04 0.79 16.94
C PHE A 283 -1.51 -0.30 16.00
N PHE A 284 -0.29 -0.15 15.48
CA PHE A 284 0.20 -0.99 14.37
C PHE A 284 1.52 -1.71 14.68
N LEU A 285 2.31 -1.22 15.64
CA LEU A 285 3.53 -1.91 16.07
C LEU A 285 3.33 -2.76 17.33
N THR A 286 2.33 -2.43 18.17
CA THR A 286 2.03 -3.21 19.39
C THR A 286 0.74 -4.02 19.32
N ARG A 287 -0.17 -3.68 18.41
CA ARG A 287 -1.40 -4.42 18.12
C ARG A 287 -1.33 -5.03 16.72
N GLY A 288 -2.18 -6.00 16.43
CA GLY A 288 -2.27 -6.59 15.10
C GLY A 288 -2.91 -5.62 14.11
N LYS A 289 -2.19 -5.28 13.02
CA LYS A 289 -2.68 -4.39 11.96
C LYS A 289 -4.08 -4.80 11.44
N PRO A 290 -4.34 -6.09 11.14
CA PRO A 290 -5.64 -6.50 10.59
C PRO A 290 -6.81 -6.22 11.53
N THR A 291 -6.64 -6.57 12.81
CA THR A 291 -7.67 -6.40 13.82
C THR A 291 -7.96 -4.93 14.05
N THR A 292 -6.92 -4.09 14.15
CA THR A 292 -7.09 -2.66 14.34
C THR A 292 -7.90 -2.05 13.18
N HIS A 293 -7.56 -2.37 11.93
CA HIS A 293 -8.27 -1.86 10.76
C HIS A 293 -9.71 -2.32 10.69
N ARG A 294 -9.99 -3.61 10.96
CA ARG A 294 -11.37 -4.12 10.96
C ARG A 294 -12.24 -3.38 11.97
N VAL A 295 -11.75 -3.16 13.18
CA VAL A 295 -12.52 -2.44 14.21
C VAL A 295 -12.64 -0.96 13.87
N ALA A 296 -11.58 -0.34 13.33
CA ALA A 296 -11.63 1.05 12.86
C ALA A 296 -12.73 1.23 11.80
N LEU A 297 -12.76 0.37 10.78
CA LEU A 297 -13.72 0.43 9.68
C LEU A 297 -15.17 0.22 10.13
N LEU A 298 -15.42 -0.44 11.26
CA LEU A 298 -16.78 -0.54 11.84
C LEU A 298 -17.25 0.78 12.44
N ASN A 299 -16.33 1.67 12.80
CA ASN A 299 -16.62 2.98 13.38
C ASN A 299 -16.62 4.11 12.34
N ILE A 300 -16.24 3.84 11.08
CA ILE A 300 -16.21 4.84 10.01
C ILE A 300 -17.39 4.58 9.08
N GLU A 301 -18.32 5.53 9.01
CA GLU A 301 -19.44 5.47 8.07
C GLU A 301 -18.95 5.58 6.61
N ASP A 302 -19.67 4.93 5.69
CA ASP A 302 -19.26 4.85 4.28
C ASP A 302 -19.19 6.23 3.62
N GLU A 303 -20.10 7.16 3.95
CA GLU A 303 -20.04 8.54 3.47
C GLU A 303 -18.75 9.25 3.91
N MET A 304 -18.34 9.02 5.16
CA MET A 304 -17.11 9.60 5.71
C MET A 304 -15.86 8.99 5.07
N LEU A 305 -15.88 7.68 4.78
CA LEU A 305 -14.83 7.00 4.02
C LEU A 305 -14.67 7.62 2.63
N ILE A 306 -15.77 7.90 1.92
CA ILE A 306 -15.73 8.51 0.58
C ILE A 306 -15.18 9.93 0.66
N GLU A 307 -15.68 10.76 1.59
CA GLU A 307 -15.30 12.16 1.70
C GLU A 307 -13.81 12.33 2.04
N ASN A 308 -13.28 11.48 2.92
CA ASN A 308 -11.91 11.59 3.43
C ASN A 308 -10.94 10.58 2.81
N MET A 309 -11.35 9.90 1.73
CA MET A 309 -10.57 8.82 1.12
C MET A 309 -9.17 9.29 0.72
N PRO A 310 -8.11 8.56 1.11
CA PRO A 310 -6.77 8.83 0.58
C PRO A 310 -6.74 8.75 -0.95
N ASP A 311 -6.10 9.73 -1.59
CA ASP A 311 -6.05 9.88 -3.05
C ASP A 311 -5.55 8.61 -3.77
N ILE A 312 -4.69 7.83 -3.12
CA ILE A 312 -4.14 6.60 -3.67
C ILE A 312 -5.23 5.58 -4.02
N PHE A 313 -6.26 5.44 -3.20
CA PHE A 313 -7.39 4.54 -3.47
C PHE A 313 -8.23 5.04 -4.64
N MET A 314 -8.41 6.36 -4.76
CA MET A 314 -9.12 6.97 -5.89
C MET A 314 -8.39 6.74 -7.20
N LYS A 315 -7.05 6.84 -7.20
CA LYS A 315 -6.21 6.55 -8.38
C LYS A 315 -6.27 5.07 -8.76
N ILE A 316 -6.13 4.17 -7.79
CA ILE A 316 -6.26 2.72 -8.01
C ILE A 316 -7.64 2.40 -8.59
N ARG A 317 -8.71 2.96 -8.04
CA ARG A 317 -10.09 2.78 -8.55
C ARG A 317 -10.23 3.20 -10.02
N ARG A 318 -9.72 4.38 -10.39
CA ARG A 318 -9.77 4.84 -11.80
C ARG A 318 -9.02 3.90 -12.74
N ASN A 319 -7.90 3.34 -12.28
CA ASN A 319 -7.13 2.37 -13.05
C ASN A 319 -7.82 0.99 -13.13
N ILE A 320 -8.50 0.56 -12.07
CA ILE A 320 -9.37 -0.64 -12.12
C ILE A 320 -10.44 -0.46 -13.20
N GLU A 321 -11.08 0.71 -13.26
CA GLU A 321 -12.11 1.01 -14.27
C GLU A 321 -11.54 1.01 -15.70
N SER A 322 -10.34 1.56 -15.93
CA SER A 322 -9.74 1.55 -17.27
C SER A 322 -9.27 0.17 -17.75
N LYS A 323 -8.97 -0.75 -16.83
CA LYS A 323 -8.53 -2.13 -17.17
C LYS A 323 -9.68 -3.12 -17.35
N LEU A 324 -10.84 -2.84 -16.77
CA LEU A 324 -11.97 -3.78 -16.70
C LEU A 324 -13.23 -3.31 -17.46
N CYS A 325 -13.27 -2.08 -17.94
CA CYS A 325 -14.30 -1.57 -18.84
C CYS A 325 -13.82 -1.60 -20.30
#